data_AF-B7QG58-F1
#
_entry.id   AF-B7QG58-F1
#
_cell.length_a   1.000
_cell.length_b   1.000
_cell.length_c   1.000
_cell.angle_alpha   90.00
_cell.angle_beta   90.00
_cell.angle_gamma   90.00
#
_symmetry.space_group_name_H-M   'P 1'
#
loop_
_entity.id
_entity.type
_entity.pdbx_description
1 polymer ?
#
loop_
_entity_poly.entity_id
_entity_poly.type
_entity_poly.pdbx_seq_one_letter_code
_entity_poly.pdbx_strand_id
1 'polypeptide(L)'
;MAMNLTRMREYRLESIVEDLMKKHEKNLILPDQDLLNIAFHNDPLKLHLLSCRWNYRTDNCKHDSSCRGETAALLHGSRYVFVKTDKGPAYRAAFLAMKEYQLGTSLEANFIDKLQKRLRNTRKTACVTKFLEFLEDWRGLARELDFERGWNCTTIC
;
A
#
# COMPACT_ATOMS: atom_id res chain seq x y z
N MET A 1 4.11 5.37 7.72
CA MET A 1 3.75 6.76 8.05
C MET A 1 4.99 7.62 7.88
N ALA A 2 4.89 8.77 7.23
CA ALA A 2 6.00 9.72 7.20
C ALA A 2 5.96 10.58 8.48
N MET A 3 7.11 10.81 9.10
CA MET A 3 7.22 11.49 10.38
C MET A 3 8.15 12.68 10.27
N ASN A 4 7.63 13.90 10.53
CA ASN A 4 8.47 15.09 10.64
C ASN A 4 9.00 15.19 12.07
N LEU A 5 10.21 14.66 12.29
CA LEU A 5 10.79 14.52 13.62
C LEU A 5 10.99 15.87 14.33
N THR A 6 11.30 16.94 13.60
CA THR A 6 11.43 18.29 14.17
C THR A 6 10.09 18.75 14.76
N ARG A 7 9.03 18.71 13.96
CA ARG A 7 7.68 19.11 14.42
C ARG A 7 7.14 18.20 15.52
N MET A 8 7.48 16.91 15.49
CA MET A 8 7.07 15.97 16.54
C MET A 8 7.74 16.27 17.89
N ARG A 9 9.03 16.64 17.89
CA ARG A 9 9.74 17.04 19.11
C ARG A 9 9.19 18.36 19.65
N GLU A 10 8.97 19.36 18.80
CA GLU A 10 8.34 20.63 19.19
C GLU A 10 6.94 20.42 19.78
N TYR A 11 6.18 19.47 19.22
CA TYR A 11 4.85 19.11 19.73
C TYR A 11 4.89 18.24 21.00
N ARG A 12 6.07 17.74 21.40
CA ARG A 12 6.24 16.79 22.52
C ARG A 12 5.39 15.52 22.37
N LEU A 13 5.29 15.01 21.15
CA LEU A 13 4.44 13.85 20.85
C LEU A 13 4.82 12.61 21.67
N GLU A 14 6.11 12.39 21.92
CA GLU A 14 6.61 11.28 22.73
C GLU A 14 5.99 11.27 24.12
N SER A 15 6.10 12.38 24.87
CA SER A 15 5.51 12.50 26.21
C SER A 15 3.98 12.34 26.20
N ILE A 16 3.31 12.89 25.18
CA ILE A 16 1.85 12.71 25.01
C ILE A 16 1.52 11.22 24.86
N VAL A 17 2.26 10.50 24.01
CA VAL A 17 2.04 9.07 23.78
C VAL A 17 2.35 8.26 25.03
N GLU A 18 3.42 8.54 25.75
CA GLU A 18 3.75 7.87 27.02
C GLU A 18 2.64 8.02 28.08
N ASP A 19 2.10 9.22 28.22
CA ASP A 19 1.00 9.49 29.16
C ASP A 19 -0.28 8.77 28.74
N LEU A 20 -0.59 8.76 27.43
CA LEU A 20 -1.72 8.02 26.89
C LEU A 20 -1.56 6.50 27.07
N MET A 21 -0.34 5.97 26.88
CA MET A 21 -0.05 4.56 27.12
C MET A 21 -0.34 4.18 28.57
N LYS A 22 0.19 4.94 29.54
CA LYS A 22 -0.06 4.69 30.97
C LYS A 22 -1.55 4.80 31.32
N LYS A 23 -2.24 5.78 30.74
CA LYS A 23 -3.67 6.03 31.01
C LYS A 23 -4.59 4.97 30.41
N HIS A 24 -4.26 4.46 29.22
CA HIS A 24 -5.16 3.61 28.43
C HIS A 24 -4.66 2.17 28.27
N GLU A 25 -3.57 1.77 28.93
CA GLU A 25 -2.87 0.47 28.78
C GLU A 25 -3.82 -0.73 28.60
N LYS A 26 -4.87 -0.82 29.42
CA LYS A 26 -5.82 -1.95 29.42
C LYS A 26 -6.89 -1.92 28.33
N ASN A 27 -7.02 -0.82 27.60
CA ASN A 27 -8.11 -0.55 26.66
C ASN A 27 -7.63 -0.34 25.21
N LEU A 28 -6.32 -0.44 24.94
CA LEU A 28 -5.76 -0.31 23.60
C LEU A 28 -5.87 -1.66 22.87
N ILE A 29 -6.53 -1.67 21.72
CA ILE A 29 -6.68 -2.88 20.88
C ILE A 29 -5.51 -2.96 19.90
N LEU A 30 -5.13 -1.82 19.31
CA LEU A 30 -4.01 -1.67 18.40
C LEU A 30 -3.17 -0.48 18.86
N PRO A 31 -2.33 -0.64 19.91
CA PRO A 31 -1.65 0.49 20.55
C PRO A 31 -0.94 1.44 19.59
N ASP A 32 -0.28 0.91 18.56
CA ASP A 32 0.41 1.67 17.52
C ASP A 32 -0.50 2.64 16.74
N GLN A 33 -1.76 2.27 16.52
CA GLN A 33 -2.76 3.10 15.83
C GLN A 33 -3.61 3.91 16.80
N ASP A 34 -4.08 3.27 17.88
CA ASP A 34 -5.01 3.86 18.85
C ASP A 34 -4.36 5.06 19.57
N LEU A 35 -3.08 4.95 19.96
CA LEU A 35 -2.38 6.04 20.64
C LEU A 35 -2.27 7.28 19.76
N LEU A 36 -1.95 7.12 18.47
CA LEU A 36 -1.88 8.25 17.54
C LEU A 36 -3.27 8.83 17.27
N ASN A 37 -4.29 7.97 17.11
CA ASN A 37 -5.67 8.42 16.93
C ASN A 37 -6.16 9.26 18.12
N ILE A 38 -5.84 8.84 19.36
CA ILE A 38 -6.18 9.59 20.57
C ILE A 38 -5.37 10.88 20.66
N ALA A 39 -4.05 10.81 20.45
CA ALA A 39 -3.14 11.96 20.55
C ALA A 39 -3.51 13.12 19.60
N PHE A 40 -4.05 12.79 18.42
CA PHE A 40 -4.42 13.77 17.41
C PHE A 40 -5.92 14.04 17.31
N HIS A 41 -6.75 13.43 18.16
CA HIS A 41 -8.21 13.62 18.15
C HIS A 41 -8.58 15.11 18.26
N ASN A 42 -7.92 15.83 19.16
CA ASN A 42 -8.15 17.25 19.40
C ASN A 42 -7.25 18.18 18.56
N ASP A 43 -6.25 17.61 17.88
CA ASP A 43 -5.26 18.36 17.10
C ASP A 43 -5.17 17.83 15.65
N PRO A 44 -6.29 17.79 14.89
CA PRO A 44 -6.34 17.18 13.57
C PRO A 44 -5.42 17.88 12.55
N LEU A 45 -5.12 19.18 12.76
CA LEU A 45 -4.21 19.95 11.92
C LEU A 45 -2.73 19.51 12.03
N LYS A 46 -2.39 18.74 13.06
CA LYS A 46 -1.06 18.12 13.20
C LYS A 46 -0.91 16.84 12.38
N LEU A 47 -2.00 16.35 11.78
CA LEU A 47 -1.99 15.23 10.85
C LEU A 47 -2.09 15.69 9.41
N HIS A 48 -1.30 15.06 8.55
CA HIS A 48 -1.47 15.15 7.11
C HIS A 48 -2.09 13.83 6.61
N LEU A 49 -3.34 13.89 6.16
CA LEU A 49 -4.05 12.71 5.66
C LEU A 49 -3.57 12.40 4.23
N LEU A 50 -2.93 11.25 4.08
CA LEU A 50 -2.60 10.71 2.76
C LEU A 50 -3.87 10.21 2.06
N SER A 51 -3.92 10.35 0.74
CA SER A 51 -5.00 9.79 -0.06
C SER A 51 -5.02 8.26 0.00
N CYS A 52 -6.14 7.64 -0.40
CA CYS A 52 -6.31 6.18 -0.33
C CYS A 52 -5.20 5.45 -1.12
N ARG A 53 -4.68 6.08 -2.18
CA ARG A 53 -3.55 5.58 -2.98
C ARG A 53 -2.41 5.02 -2.12
N TRP A 54 -2.16 5.57 -0.94
CA TRP A 54 -1.05 5.18 -0.05
C TRP A 54 -1.40 4.14 1.01
N ASN A 55 -2.65 3.67 1.08
CA ASN A 55 -3.09 2.68 2.07
C ASN A 55 -4.23 1.79 1.53
N TYR A 56 -4.04 1.20 0.35
CA TYR A 56 -5.10 0.44 -0.31
C TYR A 56 -5.26 -0.97 0.28
N ARG A 57 -6.36 -1.19 1.01
CA ARG A 57 -6.72 -2.41 1.74
C ARG A 57 -7.76 -3.25 0.97
N THR A 58 -7.94 -4.49 1.39
CA THR A 58 -8.92 -5.42 0.80
C THR A 58 -10.35 -4.93 0.82
N ASP A 59 -10.69 -4.01 1.72
CA ASP A 59 -12.04 -3.45 1.81
C ASP A 59 -12.27 -2.36 0.77
N ASN A 60 -11.22 -1.67 0.32
CA ASN A 60 -11.33 -0.60 -0.67
C ASN A 60 -11.81 -1.11 -2.03
N CYS A 61 -11.42 -2.32 -2.44
CA CYS A 61 -11.89 -2.89 -3.71
C CYS A 61 -13.37 -3.29 -3.69
N LYS A 62 -13.98 -3.42 -2.49
CA LYS A 62 -15.41 -3.71 -2.31
C LYS A 62 -16.21 -2.42 -2.12
N HIS A 63 -15.58 -1.41 -1.54
CA HIS A 63 -16.18 -0.14 -1.13
C HIS A 63 -15.30 1.03 -1.64
N ASP A 64 -15.33 1.26 -2.96
CA ASP A 64 -14.44 2.17 -3.69
C ASP A 64 -14.69 3.67 -3.39
N SER A 65 -15.73 3.99 -2.61
CA SER A 65 -16.09 5.38 -2.27
C SER A 65 -14.96 6.15 -1.59
N SER A 66 -14.09 5.43 -0.87
CA SER A 66 -12.96 6.01 -0.16
C SER A 66 -11.76 6.36 -1.06
N CYS A 67 -11.64 5.75 -2.24
CA CYS A 67 -10.46 5.90 -3.11
C CYS A 67 -10.73 6.74 -4.35
N ARG A 68 -11.98 7.15 -4.60
CA ARG A 68 -12.35 8.14 -5.64
C ARG A 68 -11.75 7.82 -7.02
N GLY A 69 -11.58 6.54 -7.34
CA GLY A 69 -10.98 6.10 -8.60
C GLY A 69 -9.45 6.23 -8.69
N GLU A 70 -8.76 6.63 -7.62
CA GLU A 70 -7.30 6.65 -7.58
C GLU A 70 -6.72 5.24 -7.70
N THR A 71 -5.69 5.09 -8.55
CA THR A 71 -4.90 3.87 -8.59
C THR A 71 -4.02 3.73 -7.36
N ALA A 72 -4.07 2.56 -6.73
CA ALA A 72 -3.25 2.25 -5.55
C ALA A 72 -1.75 2.36 -5.87
N ALA A 73 -0.99 3.07 -5.04
CA ALA A 73 0.47 3.08 -5.07
C ALA A 73 1.05 2.14 -4.01
N LEU A 74 0.32 1.92 -2.91
CA LEU A 74 0.71 0.99 -1.86
C LEU A 74 -0.45 0.06 -1.49
N LEU A 75 -0.20 -1.24 -1.60
CA LEU A 75 -1.13 -2.29 -1.18
C LEU A 75 -0.88 -2.64 0.29
N HIS A 76 -1.85 -2.33 1.16
CA HIS A 76 -1.81 -2.70 2.57
C HIS A 76 -2.39 -4.11 2.76
N GLY A 77 -1.52 -5.07 3.08
CA GLY A 77 -1.94 -6.43 3.38
C GLY A 77 -2.26 -6.65 4.86
N SER A 78 -3.54 -6.54 5.23
CA SER A 78 -4.00 -6.86 6.59
C SER A 78 -4.50 -8.30 6.69
N ARG A 79 -4.58 -8.88 7.89
CA ARG A 79 -5.29 -10.16 8.15
C ARG A 79 -4.85 -11.35 7.26
N TYR A 80 -3.54 -11.45 6.98
CA TYR A 80 -2.91 -12.55 6.22
C TYR A 80 -3.23 -12.59 4.71
N VAL A 81 -3.75 -11.51 4.12
CA VAL A 81 -4.20 -11.50 2.70
C VAL A 81 -3.09 -11.78 1.69
N PHE A 82 -1.82 -11.57 2.04
CA PHE A 82 -0.66 -11.90 1.19
C PHE A 82 -0.25 -13.37 1.24
N VAL A 83 -0.64 -14.11 2.28
CA VAL A 83 -0.19 -15.50 2.51
C VAL A 83 -1.32 -16.52 2.41
N LYS A 84 -2.56 -16.13 2.74
CA LYS A 84 -3.75 -16.98 2.65
C LYS A 84 -4.56 -16.63 1.40
N THR A 85 -4.49 -17.50 0.38
CA THR A 85 -5.13 -17.29 -0.94
C THR A 85 -6.65 -17.11 -0.83
N ASP A 86 -7.30 -17.83 0.07
CA ASP A 86 -8.74 -17.73 0.36
C ASP A 86 -9.14 -16.35 0.90
N LYS A 87 -8.23 -15.64 1.58
CA LYS A 87 -8.49 -14.33 2.19
C LYS A 87 -8.29 -13.15 1.25
N GLY A 88 -7.39 -13.27 0.29
CA GLY A 88 -7.00 -12.15 -0.56
C GLY A 88 -6.36 -12.61 -1.87
N PRO A 89 -7.11 -13.25 -2.78
CA PRO A 89 -6.53 -13.87 -3.97
C PRO A 89 -5.77 -12.88 -4.86
N ALA A 90 -6.26 -11.64 -5.02
CA ALA A 90 -5.56 -10.58 -5.75
C ALA A 90 -4.27 -10.12 -5.05
N TYR A 91 -4.33 -9.93 -3.73
CA TYR A 91 -3.17 -9.55 -2.90
C TYR A 91 -2.11 -10.65 -2.94
N ARG A 92 -2.52 -11.91 -2.83
CA ARG A 92 -1.65 -13.07 -2.96
C ARG A 92 -0.97 -13.12 -4.32
N ALA A 93 -1.69 -12.85 -5.41
CA ALA A 93 -1.12 -12.76 -6.75
C ALA A 93 -0.05 -11.66 -6.85
N ALA A 94 -0.32 -10.47 -6.30
CA ALA A 94 0.64 -9.37 -6.20
C ALA A 94 1.88 -9.73 -5.38
N PHE A 95 1.69 -10.34 -4.21
CA PHE A 95 2.79 -10.83 -3.38
C PHE A 95 3.66 -11.84 -4.12
N LEU A 96 3.06 -12.80 -4.84
CA LEU A 96 3.81 -13.81 -5.59
C LEU A 96 4.59 -13.21 -6.76
N ALA A 97 3.99 -12.26 -7.48
CA ALA A 97 4.69 -11.52 -8.54
C ALA A 97 5.90 -10.77 -7.97
N MET A 98 5.74 -10.10 -6.83
CA MET A 98 6.83 -9.36 -6.18
C MET A 98 7.91 -10.30 -5.63
N LYS A 99 7.51 -11.42 -5.03
CA LYS A 99 8.45 -12.42 -4.50
C LYS A 99 9.36 -13.01 -5.59
N GLU A 100 8.85 -13.15 -6.81
CA GLU A 100 9.60 -13.67 -7.96
C GLU A 100 10.28 -12.58 -8.80
N TYR A 101 10.02 -11.31 -8.48
CA TYR A 101 10.61 -10.19 -9.19
C TYR A 101 12.06 -10.00 -8.74
N GLN A 102 12.97 -10.03 -9.70
CA GLN A 102 14.38 -9.73 -9.45
C GLN A 102 14.56 -8.21 -9.50
N LEU A 103 14.94 -7.62 -8.36
CA LEU A 103 15.30 -6.20 -8.29
C LEU A 103 16.44 -5.91 -9.28
N GLY A 104 16.35 -4.76 -9.95
CA GLY A 104 17.32 -4.40 -10.99
C GLY A 104 17.04 -5.02 -12.37
N THR A 105 15.82 -5.52 -12.60
CA THR A 105 15.36 -5.97 -13.93
C THR A 105 14.08 -5.24 -14.33
N SER A 106 13.73 -5.24 -15.63
CA SER A 106 12.52 -4.56 -16.16
C SER A 106 11.28 -4.79 -15.30
N LEU A 107 10.68 -3.70 -14.80
CA LEU A 107 9.42 -3.71 -14.07
C LEU A 107 8.27 -4.14 -14.98
N GLU A 108 8.22 -3.68 -16.23
CA GLU A 108 7.14 -4.07 -17.13
C GLU A 108 7.19 -5.58 -17.38
N ALA A 109 8.31 -6.07 -17.92
CA ALA A 109 8.44 -7.46 -18.35
C ALA A 109 8.51 -8.44 -17.17
N ASN A 110 9.25 -8.09 -16.10
CA ASN A 110 9.53 -9.05 -15.02
C ASN A 110 8.62 -8.92 -13.81
N PHE A 111 7.81 -7.85 -13.70
CA PHE A 111 6.84 -7.69 -12.63
C PHE A 111 5.40 -7.52 -13.15
N ILE A 112 5.11 -6.50 -13.96
CA ILE A 112 3.74 -6.17 -14.41
C ILE A 112 3.13 -7.28 -15.26
N ASP A 113 3.85 -7.80 -16.26
CA ASP A 113 3.34 -8.88 -17.12
C ASP A 113 3.06 -10.17 -16.32
N LYS A 114 3.96 -10.51 -15.38
CA LYS A 114 3.78 -11.66 -14.49
C LYS A 114 2.59 -11.46 -13.55
N LEU A 115 2.42 -10.26 -13.00
CA LEU A 115 1.27 -9.90 -12.18
C LEU A 115 -0.03 -10.04 -12.95
N GLN A 116 -0.10 -9.49 -14.16
CA GLN A 116 -1.27 -9.59 -15.03
C GLN A 116 -1.63 -11.05 -15.33
N LYS A 117 -0.65 -11.87 -15.69
CA LYS A 117 -0.86 -13.31 -15.92
C LYS A 117 -1.42 -14.01 -14.68
N ARG A 118 -0.86 -13.71 -13.50
CA ARG A 118 -1.34 -14.28 -12.22
C ARG A 118 -2.77 -13.84 -11.91
N LEU A 119 -3.09 -12.56 -12.06
CA LEU A 119 -4.43 -12.02 -11.81
C LEU A 119 -5.47 -12.65 -12.74
N ARG A 120 -5.15 -12.81 -14.04
CA ARG A 120 -6.04 -13.47 -15.01
C ARG A 120 -6.30 -14.95 -14.68
N ASN A 121 -5.32 -15.63 -14.09
CA ASN A 121 -5.45 -17.04 -13.67
C ASN A 121 -6.02 -17.20 -12.25
N THR A 122 -6.28 -16.10 -11.56
CA THR A 122 -6.82 -16.10 -10.20
C THR A 122 -8.35 -16.04 -10.23
N ARG A 123 -9.01 -16.67 -9.26
CA ARG A 123 -10.48 -16.59 -9.10
C ARG A 123 -10.95 -15.13 -9.15
N LYS A 124 -11.93 -14.85 -10.01
CA LYS A 124 -12.52 -13.51 -10.15
C LYS A 124 -13.14 -13.04 -8.83
N THR A 125 -12.71 -11.88 -8.37
CA THR A 125 -13.22 -11.17 -7.18
C THR A 125 -13.18 -9.67 -7.46
N ALA A 126 -13.88 -8.86 -6.67
CA ALA A 126 -13.86 -7.40 -6.81
C ALA A 126 -12.43 -6.83 -6.81
N CYS A 127 -11.57 -7.33 -5.92
CA CYS A 127 -10.15 -6.95 -5.89
C CYS A 127 -9.36 -7.38 -7.12
N VAL A 128 -9.62 -8.57 -7.70
CA VAL A 128 -8.95 -8.98 -8.95
C VAL A 128 -9.36 -8.05 -10.09
N THR A 129 -10.66 -7.75 -10.22
CA THR A 129 -11.15 -6.79 -11.23
C THR A 129 -10.50 -5.42 -11.03
N LYS A 130 -10.47 -4.91 -9.80
CA LYS A 130 -9.88 -3.60 -9.53
C LYS A 130 -8.37 -3.54 -9.76
N PHE A 131 -7.63 -4.61 -9.43
CA PHE A 131 -6.20 -4.67 -9.73
C PHE A 131 -5.94 -4.78 -11.24
N LEU A 132 -6.82 -5.43 -12.00
CA LEU A 132 -6.72 -5.44 -13.45
C LEU A 132 -6.97 -4.05 -14.06
N GLU A 133 -7.84 -3.23 -13.46
CA GLU A 133 -8.00 -1.81 -13.85
C GLU A 133 -6.74 -1.00 -13.55
N PHE A 134 -6.12 -1.20 -12.38
CA PHE A 134 -4.87 -0.52 -12.00
C PHE A 134 -3.66 -0.89 -12.86
N LEU A 135 -3.69 -2.02 -13.59
CA LEU A 135 -2.55 -2.48 -14.37
C LEU A 135 -2.14 -1.50 -15.48
N GLU A 136 -3.08 -0.75 -16.07
CA GLU A 136 -2.75 0.21 -17.13
C GLU A 136 -1.85 1.33 -16.57
N ASP A 137 -2.26 1.94 -15.45
CA ASP A 137 -1.47 2.97 -14.76
C ASP A 137 -0.13 2.42 -14.25
N TRP A 138 -0.13 1.23 -13.65
CA TRP A 138 1.11 0.59 -13.17
C TRP A 138 2.06 0.25 -14.32
N ARG A 139 1.54 -0.16 -15.48
CA ARG A 139 2.34 -0.45 -16.67
C ARG A 139 2.96 0.82 -17.25
N GLY A 140 2.19 1.92 -17.29
CA GLY A 140 2.71 3.23 -17.70
C GLY A 140 3.91 3.65 -16.86
N LEU A 141 3.78 3.60 -15.53
CA LEU A 141 4.86 3.94 -14.61
C LEU A 141 6.05 2.97 -14.72
N ALA A 142 5.80 1.67 -14.88
CA ALA A 142 6.85 0.68 -15.05
C ALA A 142 7.69 0.95 -16.31
N ARG A 143 7.06 1.31 -17.43
CA ARG A 143 7.74 1.68 -18.68
C ARG A 143 8.60 2.92 -18.52
N GLU A 144 8.08 3.95 -17.87
CA GLU A 144 8.81 5.19 -17.59
C GLU A 144 10.08 4.88 -16.78
N LEU A 145 9.95 4.12 -15.69
CA LEU A 145 11.09 3.74 -14.84
C LEU A 145 12.08 2.80 -15.55
N ASP A 146 11.59 1.88 -16.38
CA ASP A 146 12.44 1.00 -17.17
C ASP A 146 13.25 1.80 -18.21
N PHE A 147 12.63 2.81 -18.82
CA PHE A 147 13.31 3.72 -19.74
C PHE A 147 14.40 4.53 -19.04
N GLU A 148 14.09 5.14 -17.89
CA GLU A 148 15.07 5.88 -17.08
C GLU A 148 16.27 5.02 -16.66
N ARG A 149 16.06 3.71 -16.48
CA ARG A 149 17.09 2.73 -16.11
C ARG A 149 17.83 2.11 -17.29
N GLY A 150 17.49 2.49 -18.52
CA GLY A 150 18.11 1.98 -19.73
C GLY A 150 17.71 0.54 -20.09
N TRP A 151 16.58 0.04 -19.59
CA TRP A 151 16.09 -1.31 -19.88
C TRP A 151 15.24 -1.39 -21.15
N ASN A 152 15.10 -0.28 -21.86
CA ASN A 152 14.40 -0.22 -23.13
C ASN A 152 15.34 -0.63 -24.29
N CYS A 153 15.85 -1.86 -24.27
CA CYS A 153 16.66 -2.38 -25.37
C CYS A 153 15.78 -2.90 -26.51
N THR A 154 15.33 -1.99 -27.37
CA THR A 154 14.90 -2.35 -28.73
C THR A 154 15.98 -2.09 -29.79
N THR A 155 17.09 -1.42 -29.48
CA THR A 155 18.24 -1.29 -30.42
C THR A 155 19.56 -0.96 -29.69
N ILE A 156 20.47 -1.94 -29.63
CA ILE A 156 21.94 -1.88 -29.37
C ILE A 156 22.40 -1.21 -28.05
N CYS A 157 22.99 -2.03 -27.15
CA CYS A 157 23.94 -1.61 -26.10
C CYS A 157 25.37 -1.93 -26.53
#